data_AF-A0A1B2Z2L9-F1
#
_entry.id   AF-A0A1B2Z2L9-F1
#
_cell.length_a   1.000
_cell.length_b   1.000
_cell.length_c   1.000
_cell.angle_alpha   90.00
_cell.angle_beta   90.00
_cell.angle_gamma   90.00
#
_symmetry.space_group_name_H-M   'P 1'
#
loop_
_entity.id
_entity.type
_entity.pdbx_description
1 polymer ?
#
loop_
_entity_poly.entity_id
_entity_poly.type
_entity_poly.pdbx_seq_one_letter_code
_entity_poly.pdbx_strand_id
1 'polypeptide(L)'
;MNSKTQINKPSPAVPGEIIIKFESTTDVRATIYAMKEGSSVIITDFYSNGMMLLKELHKHLKNRLPNKTFSEQRAYRAEYHQLSNQVFIEIVNQEVAVKKAPSIGWLEKFYPENNKFFLTFPQVQGLNSAWQWYKNGIKVPVLRNKIHPFYGTYFPTRFDHLILFDNWLKRYKGAKKSAIDVGIGSGVLAFQMVQHGFQKVFGTDTNPNAIAGLKEAMG
;
A
#
# COMPACT_ATOMS: atom_id res chain seq x y z
N MET A 1 24.14 0.71 -18.89
CA MET A 1 24.21 0.49 -17.43
C MET A 1 22.80 0.26 -16.92
N ASN A 2 22.46 -0.99 -16.58
CA ASN A 2 21.15 -1.33 -16.04
C ASN A 2 21.18 -0.97 -14.55
N SER A 3 20.90 0.30 -14.21
CA SER A 3 20.65 0.66 -12.80
C SER A 3 19.43 -0.13 -12.37
N LYS A 4 19.59 -1.13 -11.49
CA LYS A 4 18.45 -1.79 -10.85
C LYS A 4 17.62 -0.68 -10.22
N THR A 5 16.45 -0.39 -10.77
CA THR A 5 15.55 0.63 -10.25
C THR A 5 15.28 0.31 -8.79
N GLN A 6 15.69 1.18 -7.87
CA GLN A 6 15.52 0.95 -6.44
C GLN A 6 14.03 0.94 -6.11
N ILE A 7 13.51 -0.21 -5.69
CA ILE A 7 12.09 -0.36 -5.32
C ILE A 7 11.86 0.18 -3.92
N ASN A 8 10.86 1.06 -3.78
CA ASN A 8 10.31 1.49 -2.51
C ASN A 8 9.50 0.34 -1.89
N LYS A 9 9.86 -0.09 -0.69
CA LYS A 9 9.19 -1.15 0.07
C LYS A 9 9.26 -0.83 1.56
N PRO A 10 8.39 -1.40 2.40
CA PRO A 10 8.53 -1.26 3.85
C PRO A 10 9.93 -1.73 4.29
N SER A 11 10.47 -1.09 5.30
CA SER A 11 11.71 -1.55 5.92
C SER A 11 11.35 -2.45 7.09
N PRO A 12 12.05 -3.59 7.28
CA PRO A 12 11.96 -4.35 8.52
C PRO A 12 12.16 -3.44 9.72
N ALA A 13 11.33 -3.61 10.73
CA ALA A 13 11.37 -2.82 11.95
C ALA A 13 11.73 -3.72 13.13
N VAL A 14 12.26 -3.13 14.20
CA VAL A 14 12.60 -3.85 15.43
C VAL A 14 11.59 -3.44 16.51
N PRO A 15 10.89 -4.39 17.14
CA PRO A 15 10.05 -4.09 18.30
C PRO A 15 10.89 -3.45 19.43
N GLY A 16 10.28 -2.57 20.22
CA GLY A 16 10.90 -1.98 21.41
C GLY A 16 11.20 -3.01 22.50
N GLU A 17 11.84 -2.56 23.58
CA GLU A 17 12.31 -3.44 24.67
C GLU A 17 11.16 -4.11 25.42
N ILE A 18 10.09 -3.36 25.72
CA ILE A 18 8.91 -3.89 26.41
C ILE A 18 7.96 -4.46 25.36
N ILE A 19 7.83 -5.79 25.35
CA ILE A 19 7.03 -6.53 24.37
C ILE A 19 5.83 -7.18 25.05
N ILE A 20 4.64 -6.90 24.51
CA ILE A 20 3.41 -7.60 24.82
C ILE A 20 3.13 -8.59 23.70
N LYS A 21 3.06 -9.88 24.02
CA LYS A 21 2.52 -10.89 23.10
C LYS A 21 1.00 -10.80 23.13
N PHE A 22 0.40 -10.63 21.96
CA PHE A 22 -1.03 -10.38 21.84
C PHE A 22 -1.73 -11.52 21.12
N GLU A 23 -2.60 -12.18 21.88
CA GLU A 23 -3.41 -13.32 21.48
C GLU A 23 -4.88 -13.09 21.87
N SER A 24 -5.73 -14.08 21.62
CA SER A 24 -7.18 -13.93 21.70
C SER A 24 -7.69 -13.65 23.14
N THR A 25 -6.90 -13.98 24.15
CA THR A 25 -7.21 -13.81 25.58
C THR A 25 -6.58 -12.55 26.20
N THR A 26 -5.72 -11.84 25.46
CA THR A 26 -5.00 -10.67 25.98
C THR A 26 -5.96 -9.49 26.21
N ASP A 27 -5.82 -8.80 27.34
CA ASP A 27 -6.64 -7.62 27.64
C ASP A 27 -6.31 -6.46 26.68
N VAL A 28 -7.28 -6.15 25.81
CA VAL A 28 -7.14 -5.11 24.78
C VAL A 28 -6.96 -3.71 25.38
N ARG A 29 -7.67 -3.40 26.47
CA ARG A 29 -7.63 -2.08 27.09
C ARG A 29 -6.29 -1.86 27.75
N ALA A 30 -5.82 -2.83 28.54
CA ALA A 30 -4.50 -2.79 29.17
C ALA A 30 -3.39 -2.67 28.12
N THR A 31 -3.51 -3.41 27.01
CA THR A 31 -2.56 -3.33 25.88
C THR A 31 -2.51 -1.92 25.29
N ILE A 32 -3.65 -1.29 25.01
CA ILE A 32 -3.69 0.07 24.46
C ILE A 32 -3.05 1.09 25.43
N TYR A 33 -3.25 0.94 26.75
CA TYR A 33 -2.59 1.81 27.73
C TYR A 33 -1.07 1.59 27.73
N ALA A 34 -0.60 0.35 27.73
CA ALA A 34 0.83 0.05 27.69
C ALA A 34 1.51 0.53 26.39
N MET A 35 0.82 0.50 25.26
CA MET A 35 1.29 1.09 23.99
C MET A 35 1.50 2.61 24.12
N LYS A 36 0.60 3.32 24.82
CA LYS A 36 0.78 4.75 25.09
C LYS A 36 2.01 5.05 25.93
N GLU A 37 2.44 4.10 26.75
CA GLU A 37 3.68 4.17 27.53
C GLU A 37 4.91 3.69 26.75
N GLY A 38 4.76 3.30 25.48
CA GLY A 38 5.86 2.92 24.59
C GLY A 38 6.05 1.42 24.40
N SER A 39 5.19 0.57 24.99
CA SER A 39 5.26 -0.88 24.77
C SER A 39 4.99 -1.25 23.32
N SER A 40 5.80 -2.18 22.79
CA SER A 40 5.54 -2.81 21.50
C SER A 40 4.64 -4.03 21.67
N VAL A 41 3.82 -4.30 20.67
CA VAL A 41 2.90 -5.44 20.67
C VAL A 41 3.26 -6.37 19.53
N ILE A 42 3.40 -7.66 19.77
CA ILE A 42 3.61 -8.67 18.73
C ILE A 42 2.36 -9.55 18.65
N ILE A 43 1.75 -9.63 17.47
CA ILE A 43 0.63 -10.54 17.21
C ILE A 43 1.17 -11.96 17.04
N THR A 44 0.74 -12.91 17.87
CA THR A 44 1.33 -14.26 17.93
C THR A 44 0.40 -15.41 17.55
N ASP A 45 -0.92 -15.22 17.54
CA ASP A 45 -1.89 -16.32 17.35
C ASP A 45 -2.60 -16.27 15.98
N PHE A 46 -3.58 -15.38 15.81
CA PHE A 46 -4.30 -15.21 14.53
C PHE A 46 -4.08 -13.82 13.93
N TYR A 47 -4.10 -13.74 12.60
CA TYR A 47 -4.08 -12.46 11.89
C TYR A 47 -5.24 -11.54 12.29
N SER A 48 -6.41 -12.12 12.60
CA SER A 48 -7.59 -11.39 13.08
C SER A 48 -7.34 -10.65 14.40
N ASN A 49 -6.38 -11.07 15.22
CA ASN A 49 -6.11 -10.44 16.51
C ASN A 49 -5.48 -9.05 16.33
N GLY A 50 -4.59 -8.91 15.34
CA GLY A 50 -4.05 -7.59 14.95
C GLY A 50 -5.14 -6.68 14.37
N MET A 51 -6.04 -7.23 13.55
CA MET A 51 -7.20 -6.48 13.03
C MET A 51 -8.11 -5.98 14.16
N MET A 52 -8.36 -6.84 15.16
CA MET A 52 -9.16 -6.50 16.34
C MET A 52 -8.50 -5.39 17.16
N LEU A 53 -7.20 -5.52 17.47
CA LEU A 53 -6.46 -4.52 18.24
C LEU A 53 -6.49 -3.15 17.56
N LEU A 54 -6.23 -3.09 16.25
CA LEU A 54 -6.30 -1.82 15.51
C LEU A 54 -7.71 -1.23 15.47
N LYS A 55 -8.75 -2.07 15.38
CA LYS A 55 -10.15 -1.63 15.45
C LYS A 55 -10.48 -1.02 16.82
N GLU A 56 -10.06 -1.66 17.91
CA GLU A 56 -10.29 -1.14 19.26
C GLU A 56 -9.43 0.10 19.53
N LEU A 57 -8.21 0.20 18.99
CA LEU A 57 -7.40 1.40 19.01
C LEU A 57 -8.12 2.58 18.33
N HIS A 58 -8.70 2.36 17.14
CA HIS A 58 -9.52 3.36 16.48
C HIS A 58 -10.71 3.81 17.34
N LYS A 59 -11.42 2.87 17.97
CA LYS A 59 -12.55 3.18 18.86
C LYS A 59 -12.12 3.99 20.08
N HIS A 60 -11.00 3.62 20.71
CA HIS A 60 -10.41 4.34 21.83
C HIS A 60 -10.07 5.80 21.45
N LEU A 61 -9.39 5.99 20.33
CA LEU A 61 -9.00 7.33 19.86
C LEU A 61 -10.20 8.18 19.46
N LYS A 62 -11.22 7.60 18.81
CA LYS A 62 -12.45 8.33 18.44
C LYS A 62 -13.24 8.82 19.65
N ASN A 63 -13.23 8.06 20.75
CA ASN A 63 -13.91 8.47 21.98
C ASN A 63 -13.15 9.61 22.70
N ARG A 64 -11.83 9.66 22.54
CA ARG A 64 -10.97 10.66 23.22
C ARG A 64 -10.79 11.94 22.42
N LEU A 65 -10.63 11.83 21.10
CA LEU A 65 -10.29 12.95 20.24
C LEU A 65 -11.52 13.36 19.42
N PRO A 66 -12.02 14.61 19.56
CA PRO A 66 -12.95 15.14 18.58
C PRO A 66 -12.24 15.12 17.22
N ASN A 67 -12.95 14.71 16.17
CA ASN A 67 -12.40 14.47 14.83
C ASN A 67 -13.18 15.28 13.77
N LYS A 68 -13.63 16.48 14.14
CA LYS A 68 -14.56 17.30 13.37
C LYS A 68 -13.83 18.33 12.53
N THR A 69 -12.81 18.98 13.09
CA THR A 69 -12.00 19.97 12.38
C THR A 69 -10.81 19.35 11.66
N PHE A 70 -10.19 20.06 10.71
CA PHE A 70 -8.96 19.58 10.07
C PHE A 70 -7.79 19.41 11.05
N SER A 71 -7.68 20.27 12.05
CA SER A 71 -6.63 20.17 13.07
C SER A 71 -6.80 18.90 13.91
N GLU A 72 -8.03 18.67 14.36
CA GLU A 72 -8.46 17.46 15.06
C GLU A 72 -8.22 16.18 14.26
N GLN A 73 -8.56 16.18 12.96
CA GLN A 73 -8.29 15.05 12.07
C GLN A 73 -6.81 14.75 11.92
N ARG A 74 -5.96 15.79 11.87
CA ARG A 74 -4.51 15.59 11.84
C ARG A 74 -3.98 15.03 13.15
N ALA A 75 -4.44 15.54 14.29
CA ALA A 75 -4.06 15.02 15.61
C ALA A 75 -4.45 13.53 15.76
N TYR A 76 -5.69 13.18 15.41
CA TYR A 76 -6.15 11.79 15.40
C TYR A 76 -5.29 10.89 14.51
N ARG A 77 -5.00 11.33 13.27
CA ARG A 77 -4.17 10.56 12.33
C ARG A 77 -2.75 10.38 12.84
N ALA A 78 -2.17 11.41 13.46
CA ALA A 78 -0.83 11.34 14.04
C ALA A 78 -0.78 10.35 15.21
N GLU A 79 -1.70 10.44 16.18
CA GLU A 79 -1.74 9.53 17.33
C GLU A 79 -2.04 8.09 16.90
N TYR A 80 -2.97 7.89 15.95
CA TYR A 80 -3.24 6.57 15.39
C TYR A 80 -2.02 6.01 14.65
N HIS A 81 -1.35 6.82 13.82
CA HIS A 81 -0.16 6.39 13.11
C HIS A 81 0.95 5.97 14.09
N GLN A 82 1.22 6.77 15.12
CA GLN A 82 2.22 6.45 16.14
C GLN A 82 1.90 5.12 16.84
N LEU A 83 0.69 4.96 17.39
CA LEU A 83 0.33 3.77 18.17
C LEU A 83 0.20 2.52 17.29
N SER A 84 -0.41 2.62 16.12
CA SER A 84 -0.58 1.45 15.23
C SER A 84 0.76 0.91 14.69
N ASN A 85 1.79 1.75 14.56
CA ASN A 85 3.14 1.33 14.18
C ASN A 85 3.95 0.71 15.34
N GLN A 86 3.38 0.60 16.54
CA GLN A 86 3.93 -0.22 17.65
C GLN A 86 3.36 -1.64 17.66
N VAL A 87 2.43 -1.96 16.76
CA VAL A 87 1.91 -3.31 16.58
C VAL A 87 2.71 -4.00 15.47
N PHE A 88 3.39 -5.08 15.80
CA PHE A 88 4.28 -5.84 14.96
C PHE A 88 3.71 -7.22 14.66
N ILE A 89 4.16 -7.77 13.55
CA ILE A 89 3.91 -9.15 13.16
C ILE A 89 5.16 -9.74 12.53
N GLU A 90 5.46 -10.98 12.88
CA GLU A 90 6.64 -11.68 12.41
C GLU A 90 6.41 -12.17 10.98
N ILE A 91 7.44 -12.04 10.15
CA ILE A 91 7.53 -12.61 8.80
C ILE A 91 8.61 -13.69 8.85
N VAL A 92 8.26 -14.92 8.47
CA VAL A 92 9.18 -16.07 8.40
C VAL A 92 9.07 -16.68 7.02
N ASN A 93 10.21 -16.91 6.35
CA ASN A 93 10.27 -17.44 4.99
C ASN A 93 9.32 -16.69 4.04
N GLN A 94 9.31 -15.36 4.15
CA GLN A 94 8.48 -14.45 3.36
C GLN A 94 6.95 -14.69 3.51
N GLU A 95 6.53 -15.33 4.59
CA GLU A 95 5.15 -15.52 4.97
C GLU A 95 4.84 -14.86 6.32
N VAL A 96 3.60 -14.41 6.48
CA VAL A 96 3.14 -13.82 7.75
C VAL A 96 2.94 -14.93 8.77
N ALA A 97 3.73 -14.93 9.85
CA ALA A 97 3.88 -16.07 10.76
C ALA A 97 2.79 -16.16 11.84
N VAL A 98 1.52 -16.11 11.44
CA VAL A 98 0.34 -16.31 12.32
C VAL A 98 -0.74 -17.11 11.60
N LYS A 99 -1.68 -17.69 12.35
CA LYS A 99 -2.78 -18.48 11.79
C LYS A 99 -3.71 -17.62 10.94
N LYS A 100 -4.21 -18.22 9.84
CA LYS A 100 -5.16 -17.62 8.89
C LYS A 100 -4.68 -16.29 8.31
N ALA A 101 -3.37 -16.10 8.17
CA ALA A 101 -2.81 -14.94 7.51
C ALA A 101 -3.01 -15.00 5.98
N PRO A 102 -3.15 -13.84 5.30
CA PRO A 102 -3.22 -13.81 3.85
C PRO A 102 -1.87 -14.16 3.22
N SER A 103 -1.91 -14.75 2.02
CA SER A 103 -0.71 -14.90 1.17
C SER A 103 -0.40 -13.58 0.46
N ILE A 104 0.82 -13.06 0.65
CA ILE A 104 1.27 -11.75 0.16
C ILE A 104 2.54 -11.92 -0.68
N GLY A 105 2.40 -12.00 -2.01
CA GLY A 105 3.53 -12.24 -2.91
C GLY A 105 4.56 -11.11 -2.98
N TRP A 106 4.23 -9.92 -2.45
CA TRP A 106 5.23 -8.86 -2.30
C TRP A 106 6.36 -9.24 -1.34
N LEU A 107 6.11 -10.07 -0.34
CA LEU A 107 7.11 -10.44 0.66
C LEU A 107 8.30 -11.17 0.00
N GLU A 108 8.01 -12.11 -0.90
CA GLU A 108 9.02 -12.82 -1.69
C GLU A 108 9.81 -11.87 -2.60
N LYS A 109 9.11 -11.00 -3.34
CA LYS A 109 9.74 -10.01 -4.23
C LYS A 109 10.60 -8.99 -3.48
N PHE A 110 10.20 -8.60 -2.27
CA PHE A 110 10.81 -7.50 -1.52
C PHE A 110 11.90 -7.93 -0.55
N TYR A 111 11.85 -9.17 -0.05
CA TYR A 111 12.76 -9.65 0.98
C TYR A 111 13.31 -11.05 0.67
N PRO A 112 13.85 -11.30 -0.55
CA PRO A 112 14.28 -12.64 -0.96
C PRO A 112 15.37 -13.24 -0.07
N GLU A 113 16.24 -12.39 0.50
CA GLU A 113 17.38 -12.82 1.33
C GLU A 113 17.13 -12.70 2.84
N ASN A 114 15.95 -12.21 3.26
CA ASN A 114 15.63 -12.00 4.68
C ASN A 114 14.51 -12.94 5.12
N ASN A 115 14.90 -14.05 5.75
CA ASN A 115 13.98 -15.14 6.10
C ASN A 115 13.28 -14.94 7.45
N LYS A 116 13.68 -13.96 8.26
CA LYS A 116 13.06 -13.74 9.58
C LYS A 116 13.18 -12.28 10.01
N PHE A 117 12.06 -11.57 10.06
CA PHE A 117 12.01 -10.16 10.42
C PHE A 117 10.62 -9.73 10.90
N PHE A 118 10.50 -8.51 11.41
CA PHE A 118 9.21 -7.92 11.76
C PHE A 118 8.84 -6.80 10.80
N LEU A 119 7.54 -6.71 10.51
CA LEU A 119 6.91 -5.53 9.96
C LEU A 119 5.85 -5.04 10.94
N THR A 120 5.50 -3.76 10.84
CA THR A 120 4.32 -3.28 11.56
C THR A 120 3.06 -3.88 10.91
N PHE A 121 2.05 -4.14 11.72
CA PHE A 121 0.80 -4.70 11.25
C PHE A 121 0.13 -3.82 10.18
N PRO A 122 0.11 -2.47 10.28
CA PRO A 122 -0.35 -1.60 9.20
C PRO A 122 0.42 -1.76 7.88
N GLN A 123 1.74 -1.96 7.91
CA GLN A 123 2.53 -2.22 6.70
C GLN A 123 2.12 -3.54 6.04
N VAL A 124 1.88 -4.61 6.82
CA VAL A 124 1.40 -5.89 6.30
C VAL A 124 0.00 -5.78 5.71
N GLN A 125 -0.90 -5.01 6.33
CA GLN A 125 -2.21 -4.71 5.75
C GLN A 125 -2.07 -4.00 4.40
N GLY A 126 -1.20 -2.98 4.32
CA GLY A 126 -0.93 -2.24 3.08
C GLY A 126 -0.34 -3.12 1.97
N LEU A 127 0.62 -3.99 2.31
CA LEU A 127 1.17 -4.97 1.38
C LEU A 127 0.10 -5.93 0.88
N ASN A 128 -0.73 -6.50 1.77
CA ASN A 128 -1.81 -7.39 1.36
C ASN A 128 -2.80 -6.68 0.43
N SER A 129 -3.27 -5.48 0.77
CA SER A 129 -4.19 -4.72 -0.08
C SER A 129 -3.60 -4.46 -1.46
N ALA A 130 -2.35 -4.01 -1.54
CA ALA A 130 -1.67 -3.81 -2.82
C ALA A 130 -1.51 -5.11 -3.62
N TRP A 131 -1.22 -6.23 -2.94
CA TRP A 131 -1.08 -7.54 -3.59
C TRP A 131 -2.39 -8.00 -4.21
N GLN A 132 -3.52 -7.79 -3.53
CA GLN A 132 -4.83 -8.14 -4.09
C GLN A 132 -5.14 -7.33 -5.35
N TRP A 133 -4.82 -6.03 -5.36
CA TRP A 133 -4.99 -5.19 -6.55
C TRP A 133 -4.09 -5.64 -7.70
N TYR A 134 -2.82 -5.92 -7.41
CA TYR A 134 -1.85 -6.39 -8.38
C TYR A 134 -2.25 -7.74 -8.97
N LYS A 135 -2.61 -8.71 -8.13
CA LYS A 135 -2.99 -10.07 -8.54
C LYS A 135 -4.28 -10.09 -9.36
N ASN A 136 -5.31 -9.37 -8.92
CA ASN A 136 -6.63 -9.45 -9.56
C ASN A 136 -6.78 -8.49 -10.74
N GLY A 137 -5.96 -7.44 -10.78
CA GLY A 137 -6.06 -6.32 -11.70
C GLY A 137 -7.30 -5.45 -11.46
N ILE A 138 -7.26 -4.22 -11.95
CA ILE A 138 -8.32 -3.23 -11.81
C ILE A 138 -8.89 -2.91 -13.19
N LYS A 139 -10.21 -3.01 -13.31
CA LYS A 139 -10.92 -2.55 -14.52
C LYS A 139 -11.06 -1.03 -14.46
N VAL A 140 -10.56 -0.36 -15.49
CA VAL A 140 -10.71 1.09 -15.67
C VAL A 140 -11.63 1.31 -16.87
N PRO A 141 -12.73 2.08 -16.75
CA PRO A 141 -13.76 2.17 -17.80
C PRO A 141 -13.26 2.58 -19.20
N VAL A 142 -12.21 3.40 -19.25
CA VAL A 142 -11.62 3.93 -20.49
C VAL A 142 -10.52 3.05 -21.07
N LEU A 143 -10.16 1.95 -20.40
CA LEU A 143 -9.15 0.99 -20.85
C LEU A 143 -9.78 -0.34 -21.25
N ARG A 144 -9.21 -1.01 -22.25
CA ARG A 144 -9.65 -2.36 -22.66
C ARG A 144 -9.17 -3.44 -21.68
N ASN A 145 -7.92 -3.31 -21.24
CA ASN A 145 -7.28 -4.27 -20.34
C ASN A 145 -7.34 -3.79 -18.90
N LYS A 146 -7.26 -4.73 -17.95
CA LYS A 146 -7.04 -4.39 -16.55
C LYS A 146 -5.65 -3.81 -16.38
N ILE A 147 -5.51 -2.89 -15.42
CA ILE A 147 -4.20 -2.46 -14.93
C ILE A 147 -3.82 -3.28 -13.71
N HIS A 148 -2.53 -3.51 -13.52
CA HIS A 148 -1.98 -4.28 -12.40
C HIS A 148 -0.98 -3.38 -11.66
N PRO A 149 -1.45 -2.45 -10.81
CA PRO A 149 -0.58 -1.45 -10.19
C PRO A 149 0.42 -2.13 -9.26
N PHE A 150 1.70 -1.79 -9.42
CA PHE A 150 2.74 -2.25 -8.51
C PHE A 150 2.57 -1.62 -7.13
N TYR A 151 3.15 -2.23 -6.10
CA TYR A 151 3.10 -1.70 -4.73
C TYR A 151 3.50 -0.22 -4.66
N GLY A 152 2.73 0.57 -3.91
CA GLY A 152 3.01 1.99 -3.70
C GLY A 152 2.79 2.89 -4.92
N THR A 153 2.30 2.37 -6.04
CA THR A 153 1.98 3.18 -7.24
C THR A 153 0.57 3.76 -7.15
N TYR A 154 0.40 5.00 -7.63
CA TYR A 154 -0.94 5.59 -7.74
C TYR A 154 -1.72 4.88 -8.84
N PHE A 155 -2.98 4.54 -8.53
CA PHE A 155 -3.98 4.14 -9.51
C PHE A 155 -5.31 4.84 -9.21
N PRO A 156 -6.09 5.23 -10.23
CA PRO A 156 -7.33 5.95 -10.04
C PRO A 156 -8.44 5.02 -9.52
N THR A 157 -9.18 5.49 -8.51
CA THR A 157 -10.41 4.86 -8.01
C THR A 157 -11.67 5.68 -8.33
N ARG A 158 -11.47 6.90 -8.87
CA ARG A 158 -12.49 7.77 -9.45
C ARG A 158 -12.13 8.01 -10.91
N PHE A 159 -13.11 8.01 -11.81
CA PHE A 159 -12.83 7.90 -13.25
C PHE A 159 -13.26 9.11 -14.09
N ASP A 160 -13.90 10.13 -13.51
CA ASP A 160 -14.46 11.26 -14.26
C ASP A 160 -13.40 12.01 -15.09
N HIS A 161 -12.23 12.25 -14.49
CA HIS A 161 -11.10 12.90 -15.17
C HIS A 161 -10.56 12.06 -16.33
N LEU A 162 -10.62 10.73 -16.23
CA LEU A 162 -10.20 9.83 -17.29
C LEU A 162 -11.21 9.83 -18.44
N ILE A 163 -12.50 9.83 -18.14
CA ILE A 163 -13.57 9.92 -19.14
C ILE A 163 -13.47 11.25 -19.89
N LEU A 164 -13.19 12.34 -19.18
CA LEU A 164 -12.95 13.65 -19.79
C LEU A 164 -11.76 13.60 -20.75
N PHE A 165 -10.64 13.00 -20.34
CA PHE A 165 -9.45 12.86 -21.16
C PHE A 165 -9.69 11.97 -22.39
N ASP A 166 -10.36 10.83 -22.23
CA ASP A 166 -10.75 9.93 -23.31
C ASP A 166 -11.63 10.65 -24.35
N ASN A 167 -12.62 11.43 -23.91
CA ASN A 167 -13.48 12.22 -24.79
C ASN A 167 -12.74 13.35 -25.51
N TRP A 168 -11.67 13.89 -24.90
CA TRP A 168 -10.78 14.83 -25.58
C TRP A 168 -9.93 14.11 -26.63
N LEU A 169 -9.34 12.95 -26.31
CA LEU A 169 -8.51 12.16 -27.22
C LEU A 169 -9.27 11.71 -28.48
N LYS A 170 -10.56 11.36 -28.36
CA LYS A 170 -11.44 11.02 -29.50
C LYS A 170 -11.52 12.14 -30.56
N ARG A 171 -11.41 13.40 -30.12
CA ARG A 171 -11.53 14.59 -30.98
C ARG A 171 -10.18 15.22 -31.33
N TYR A 172 -9.09 14.70 -30.77
CA TYR A 172 -7.75 15.23 -30.97
C TYR A 172 -7.28 14.97 -32.42
N LYS A 173 -7.11 16.06 -33.18
CA LYS A 173 -6.67 16.05 -34.60
C LYS A 173 -5.17 16.33 -34.78
N GLY A 174 -4.43 16.58 -33.70
CA GLY A 174 -2.99 16.84 -33.76
C GLY A 174 -2.17 15.59 -34.09
N ALA A 175 -0.89 15.78 -34.37
CA ALA A 175 0.02 14.66 -34.60
C ALA A 175 0.13 13.78 -33.35
N LYS A 176 0.15 12.46 -33.56
CA LYS A 176 0.23 11.43 -32.51
C LYS A 176 1.59 10.70 -32.52
N LYS A 177 2.67 11.42 -32.87
CA LYS A 177 4.03 10.85 -32.97
C LYS A 177 4.62 10.50 -31.60
N SER A 178 4.46 11.38 -30.62
CA SER A 178 4.92 11.17 -29.26
C SER A 178 4.10 11.97 -28.23
N ALA A 179 4.12 11.51 -26.98
CA ALA A 179 3.62 12.23 -25.81
C ALA A 179 4.52 11.96 -24.59
N ILE A 180 4.41 12.80 -23.56
CA ILE A 180 5.07 12.61 -22.27
C ILE A 180 3.98 12.56 -21.20
N ASP A 181 4.02 11.53 -20.36
CA ASP A 181 3.15 11.34 -19.20
C ASP A 181 3.97 11.59 -17.92
N VAL A 182 3.68 12.69 -17.22
CA VAL A 182 4.40 13.13 -16.03
C VAL A 182 3.63 12.75 -14.78
N GLY A 183 4.24 11.94 -13.92
CA GLY A 183 3.53 11.25 -12.83
C GLY A 183 2.72 10.07 -13.37
N ILE A 184 3.36 9.25 -14.22
CA ILE A 184 2.71 8.16 -14.97
C ILE A 184 1.95 7.18 -14.06
N GLY A 185 2.36 7.01 -12.81
CA GLY A 185 1.70 6.12 -11.85
C GLY A 185 1.55 4.70 -12.41
N SER A 186 0.32 4.17 -12.39
CA SER A 186 0.00 2.86 -12.98
C SER A 186 -0.19 2.86 -14.51
N GLY A 187 0.17 3.93 -15.21
CA GLY A 187 0.19 4.01 -16.68
C GLY A 187 -1.15 4.32 -17.36
N VAL A 188 -2.19 4.71 -16.62
CA VAL A 188 -3.55 4.81 -17.18
C VAL A 188 -3.67 5.83 -18.31
N LEU A 189 -3.04 6.99 -18.20
CA LEU A 189 -3.08 8.01 -19.25
C LEU A 189 -2.23 7.58 -20.45
N ALA A 190 -1.03 7.06 -20.20
CA ALA A 190 -0.19 6.45 -21.23
C ALA A 190 -0.91 5.36 -22.05
N PHE A 191 -1.60 4.43 -21.38
CA PHE A 191 -2.36 3.38 -22.05
C PHE A 191 -3.53 3.95 -22.86
N GLN A 192 -4.26 4.95 -22.36
CA GLN A 192 -5.29 5.64 -23.15
C GLN A 192 -4.71 6.29 -24.41
N MET A 193 -3.59 7.02 -24.29
CA MET A 193 -2.94 7.65 -25.45
C MET A 193 -2.53 6.60 -26.49
N VAL A 194 -1.93 5.48 -26.06
CA VAL A 194 -1.57 4.36 -26.97
C VAL A 194 -2.83 3.78 -27.64
N GLN A 195 -3.92 3.56 -26.91
CA GLN A 195 -5.20 3.10 -27.48
C GLN A 195 -5.78 4.07 -28.51
N HIS A 196 -5.53 5.37 -28.34
CA HIS A 196 -5.94 6.42 -29.28
C HIS A 196 -4.93 6.66 -30.41
N GLY A 197 -3.91 5.79 -30.56
CA GLY A 197 -3.00 5.78 -31.71
C GLY A 197 -1.75 6.66 -31.55
N PHE A 198 -1.37 7.02 -30.32
CA PHE A 198 -0.05 7.60 -30.07
C PHE A 198 1.04 6.55 -30.30
N GLN A 199 2.01 6.87 -31.16
CA GLN A 199 3.09 5.94 -31.55
C GLN A 199 4.09 5.70 -30.41
N LYS A 200 4.36 6.73 -29.60
CA LYS A 200 5.28 6.67 -28.46
C LYS A 200 4.72 7.47 -27.29
N VAL A 201 4.81 6.93 -26.09
CA VAL A 201 4.52 7.66 -24.85
C VAL A 201 5.70 7.46 -23.91
N PHE A 202 6.29 8.56 -23.44
CA PHE A 202 7.38 8.55 -22.47
C PHE A 202 6.83 8.82 -21.08
N GLY A 203 6.95 7.86 -20.18
CA GLY A 203 6.51 7.98 -18.80
C GLY A 203 7.63 8.49 -17.89
N THR A 204 7.30 9.40 -16.99
CA THR A 204 8.19 9.84 -15.91
C THR A 204 7.44 9.79 -14.57
N ASP A 205 8.14 9.44 -13.50
CA ASP A 205 7.58 9.45 -12.14
C ASP A 205 8.70 9.66 -11.13
N THR A 206 8.39 10.33 -10.03
CA THR A 206 9.30 10.42 -8.87
C THR A 206 9.29 9.13 -8.04
N ASN A 207 8.24 8.34 -8.14
CA ASN A 207 8.15 7.04 -7.50
C ASN A 207 8.77 5.96 -8.38
N PRO A 208 9.93 5.39 -8.01
CA PRO A 208 10.59 4.37 -8.81
C PRO A 208 9.73 3.11 -9.04
N ASN A 209 8.78 2.82 -8.15
CA ASN A 209 7.89 1.67 -8.29
C ASN A 209 6.94 1.79 -9.48
N ALA A 210 6.56 3.02 -9.88
CA ALA A 210 5.72 3.24 -11.06
C ALA A 210 6.47 2.79 -12.32
N ILE A 211 7.74 3.19 -12.43
CA ILE A 211 8.61 2.83 -13.56
C ILE A 211 8.95 1.34 -13.54
N ALA A 212 9.29 0.78 -12.39
CA ALA A 212 9.61 -0.65 -12.29
C ALA A 212 8.39 -1.53 -12.58
N GLY A 213 7.22 -1.16 -12.05
CA GLY A 213 5.97 -1.89 -12.28
C GLY A 213 5.54 -1.88 -13.74
N LEU A 214 5.64 -0.74 -14.42
CA LEU A 214 5.33 -0.66 -15.85
C LEU A 214 6.33 -1.42 -16.71
N LYS A 215 7.63 -1.41 -16.37
CA LYS A 215 8.63 -2.25 -17.04
C LYS A 215 8.29 -3.74 -16.88
N GLU A 216 7.97 -4.19 -15.66
CA GLU A 216 7.58 -5.59 -15.42
C GLU A 216 6.32 -5.98 -16.20
N ALA A 217 5.33 -5.08 -16.30
CA ALA A 217 4.08 -5.34 -17.00
C ALA A 217 4.21 -5.39 -18.54
N MET A 218 5.25 -4.77 -19.11
CA MET A 218 5.46 -4.67 -20.56
C MET A 218 6.35 -5.79 -21.13
N GLY A 219 7.08 -6.52 -20.28
CA GLY A 219 8.12 -7.48 -20.68
C GLY A 219 9.45 -6.81 -21.03
#